data_AF-A0ABD2X0K8-F1
#
_entry.id   AF-A0ABD2X0K8-F1
#
_cell.length_a   1.000
_cell.length_b   1.000
_cell.length_c   1.000
_cell.angle_alpha   90.00
_cell.angle_beta   90.00
_cell.angle_gamma   90.00
#
_symmetry.space_group_name_H-M   'P 1'
#
loop_
_entity.id
_entity.type
_entity.pdbx_description
1 polymer ?
#
loop_
_entity_poly.entity_id
_entity_poly.type
_entity_poly.pdbx_seq_one_letter_code
_entity_poly.pdbx_strand_id
1 'polypeptide(L)'
;MSKRIQKKYETLQEYVFEKIWLCSGLELDVSETRDEVAYGLSSKELANHILSRDYTSTDDMFQDMIRFERVNGQRRERYSKFGAGTNSWNSKH
;
A
#
# COMPACT_ATOMS: atom_id res chain seq x y z
N MET A 1 4.22 17.72 11.52
CA MET A 1 4.72 16.38 11.13
C MET A 1 5.60 16.47 9.90
N SER A 2 6.69 15.70 9.87
CA SER A 2 7.51 15.56 8.66
C SER A 2 6.61 15.03 7.55
N LYS A 3 6.63 15.69 6.38
CA LYS A 3 5.78 15.40 5.21
C LYS A 3 6.21 14.09 4.51
N ARG A 4 6.53 13.05 5.28
CA ARG A 4 7.03 11.79 4.76
C ARG A 4 5.89 11.08 4.04
N ILE A 5 5.90 11.22 2.72
CA ILE A 5 5.03 10.54 1.78
C ILE A 5 5.85 9.52 0.99
N GLN A 6 5.22 8.44 0.55
CA GLN A 6 5.84 7.42 -0.29
C GLN A 6 6.17 8.02 -1.66
N LYS A 7 7.42 7.88 -2.10
CA LYS A 7 7.86 8.37 -3.43
C LYS A 7 7.45 7.37 -4.52
N LYS A 8 7.35 7.87 -5.76
CA LYS A 8 6.88 7.08 -6.93
C LYS A 8 7.62 5.76 -7.17
N TYR A 9 8.92 5.70 -6.86
CA TYR A 9 9.76 4.52 -7.10
C TYR A 9 10.23 3.87 -5.80
N GLU A 10 9.64 4.26 -4.69
CA GLU A 10 9.99 3.74 -3.38
C GLU A 10 9.15 2.50 -3.07
N THR A 11 9.81 1.48 -2.55
CA THR A 11 9.11 0.27 -2.13
C THR A 11 8.21 0.54 -0.93
N LEU A 12 7.19 -0.28 -0.76
CA LEU A 12 6.33 -0.18 0.41
C LEU A 12 7.12 -0.37 1.71
N GLN A 13 8.08 -1.30 1.71
CA GLN A 13 8.92 -1.62 2.86
C GLN A 13 9.78 -0.44 3.31
N GLU A 14 10.49 0.19 2.38
CA GLU A 14 11.32 1.38 2.67
C GLU A 14 10.48 2.49 3.29
N TYR A 15 9.33 2.78 2.68
CA TYR A 15 8.42 3.81 3.16
C TYR A 15 7.91 3.52 4.57
N VAL A 16 7.38 2.31 4.78
CA VAL A 16 6.73 1.95 6.04
C VAL A 16 7.74 1.88 7.18
N PHE A 17 8.93 1.33 6.95
CA PHE A 17 9.96 1.28 8.00
C PHE A 17 10.45 2.68 8.40
N GLU A 18 10.75 3.55 7.43
CA GLU A 18 11.13 4.92 7.74
C GLU A 18 10.00 5.67 8.45
N LYS A 19 8.75 5.51 7.99
CA LYS A 19 7.60 6.19 8.57
C LYS A 19 7.32 5.72 10.00
N ILE A 20 7.35 4.41 10.27
CA ILE A 20 7.21 3.85 11.62
C ILE A 20 8.33 4.34 12.52
N TRP A 21 9.57 4.39 12.03
CA TRP A 21 10.71 4.89 12.80
C TRP A 21 10.57 6.38 13.16
N LEU A 22 10.00 7.19 12.26
CA LEU A 22 9.68 8.59 12.58
C LEU A 22 8.55 8.70 13.61
N CYS A 23 7.53 7.84 13.53
CA CYS A 23 6.42 7.81 14.47
C CYS A 23 6.86 7.31 15.87
N SER A 24 7.81 6.38 15.96
CA SER A 24 8.33 5.91 17.25
C SER A 24 9.10 6.98 18.01
N GLY A 25 9.78 7.89 17.30
CA GLY A 25 10.42 9.07 17.91
C GLY A 25 9.43 10.09 18.47
N LEU A 26 8.13 9.96 18.18
CA LEU A 26 7.05 10.81 18.66
C LEU A 26 6.14 10.09 19.68
N GLU A 27 6.48 8.86 20.07
CA GLU A 27 5.71 8.03 21.00
C GLU A 27 4.24 7.82 20.59
N LEU A 28 3.97 7.85 19.28
CA LEU A 28 2.63 7.60 18.76
C LEU A 28 2.19 6.15 19.02
N ASP A 29 0.92 5.96 19.32
CA ASP A 29 0.36 4.62 19.42
C ASP A 29 0.21 3.96 18.03
N VAL A 30 -0.23 2.70 18.02
CA VAL A 30 -0.38 1.94 16.77
C VAL A 30 -1.48 2.54 15.87
N SER A 31 -2.55 3.10 16.45
CA SER A 31 -3.64 3.72 15.71
C SER A 31 -3.19 5.03 15.07
N GLU A 32 -2.48 5.87 15.82
CA GLU A 32 -1.90 7.13 15.32
C GLU A 32 -0.83 6.86 14.25
N THR A 33 0.01 5.85 14.48
CA THR A 33 1.01 5.41 13.48
C THR A 33 0.33 4.90 12.21
N ARG A 34 -0.76 4.14 12.33
CA ARG A 34 -1.57 3.68 11.18
C ARG A 34 -2.09 4.86 10.38
N ASP A 35 -2.67 5.87 11.04
CA ASP A 35 -3.24 7.03 10.37
C ASP A 35 -2.17 7.84 9.64
N GLU A 36 -1.00 7.97 10.26
CA GLU A 36 0.17 8.63 9.66
C GLU A 36 0.76 7.88 8.45
N VAL A 37 0.85 6.55 8.54
CA VAL A 37 1.25 5.70 7.42
C VAL A 37 0.23 5.80 6.31
N ALA A 38 -1.07 5.69 6.61
CA ALA A 38 -2.15 5.79 5.63
C ALA A 38 -2.13 7.13 4.88
N TYR A 39 -1.90 8.24 5.59
CA TYR A 39 -1.83 9.57 4.99
C TYR A 39 -0.70 9.70 3.96
N GLY A 40 0.45 9.08 4.18
CA GLY A 40 1.59 9.20 3.28
C GLY A 40 1.71 8.09 2.22
N LEU A 41 0.84 7.07 2.23
CA LEU A 41 0.86 6.02 1.22
C LEU A 41 0.48 6.54 -0.17
N SER A 42 1.16 6.03 -1.19
CA SER A 42 0.79 6.32 -2.59
C SER A 42 -0.43 5.53 -3.07
N SER A 43 -0.65 4.34 -2.50
CA SER A 43 -1.76 3.45 -2.85
C SER A 43 -2.99 3.76 -2.00
N LYS A 44 -3.99 4.38 -2.62
CA LYS A 44 -5.28 4.68 -1.98
C LYS A 44 -6.00 3.42 -1.48
N GLU A 45 -5.92 2.32 -2.24
CA GLU A 45 -6.53 1.05 -1.86
C GLU A 45 -5.89 0.48 -0.60
N LEU A 46 -4.56 0.51 -0.50
CA LEU A 46 -3.85 0.05 0.69
C LEU A 46 -4.10 0.96 1.89
N ALA A 47 -4.14 2.28 1.69
CA ALA A 47 -4.49 3.23 2.76
C ALA A 47 -5.88 2.95 3.33
N ASN A 48 -6.88 2.77 2.48
CA ASN A 48 -8.23 2.40 2.92
C ASN A 48 -8.27 1.03 3.62
N HIS A 49 -7.50 0.06 3.13
CA HIS A 49 -7.42 -1.26 3.73
C HIS A 49 -6.92 -1.20 5.17
N ILE A 50 -5.82 -0.50 5.44
CA ILE A 50 -5.28 -0.40 6.80
C ILE A 50 -6.17 0.45 7.71
N LEU A 51 -6.77 1.55 7.21
CA LEU A 51 -7.67 2.40 8.00
C LEU A 51 -8.95 1.69 8.44
N SER A 52 -9.36 0.61 7.76
CA SER A 52 -10.54 -0.18 8.11
C SER A 52 -10.29 -1.21 9.22
N ARG A 53 -9.10 -1.22 9.82
CA ARG A 53 -8.63 -2.26 10.73
C ARG A 53 -7.95 -1.69 11.96
N ASP A 54 -8.04 -2.46 13.03
CA ASP A 54 -7.28 -2.23 14.25
C ASP A 54 -6.13 -3.23 14.33
N TYR A 55 -4.99 -2.74 14.79
CA TYR A 55 -3.76 -3.51 14.91
C TYR A 55 -3.27 -3.48 16.35
N THR A 56 -2.76 -4.61 16.82
CA THR A 56 -2.14 -4.74 18.14
C THR A 56 -0.70 -4.27 18.17
N SER A 57 -0.02 -4.28 17.01
CA SER A 57 1.36 -3.83 16.87
C SER A 57 1.62 -3.27 15.46
N THR A 58 2.69 -2.49 15.34
CA THR A 58 3.18 -1.98 14.04
C THR A 58 3.70 -3.11 13.14
N ASP A 59 4.19 -4.21 13.70
CA ASP A 59 4.60 -5.39 12.93
C ASP A 59 3.39 -6.12 12.33
N ASP A 60 2.32 -6.30 13.10
CA ASP A 60 1.07 -6.90 12.60
C ASP A 60 0.50 -6.09 11.43
N MET A 61 0.51 -4.75 11.58
CA MET A 61 0.13 -3.81 10.52
C MET A 61 1.00 -4.01 9.28
N PHE A 62 2.33 -4.03 9.46
CA PHE A 62 3.27 -4.20 8.35
C PHE A 62 3.05 -5.53 7.61
N GLN A 63 2.91 -6.65 8.32
CA GLN A 63 2.67 -7.96 7.71
C GLN A 63 1.36 -8.00 6.91
N ASP A 64 0.30 -7.36 7.41
CA ASP A 64 -0.98 -7.25 6.70
C ASP A 64 -0.84 -6.42 5.41
N MET A 65 -0.09 -5.33 5.45
CA MET A 65 0.20 -4.50 4.28
C MET A 65 0.98 -5.27 3.20
N ILE A 66 2.01 -6.02 3.60
CA ILE A 66 2.78 -6.88 2.68
C ILE A 66 1.89 -7.97 2.07
N ARG A 67 1.03 -8.59 2.89
CA ARG A 67 0.06 -9.59 2.41
C ARG A 67 -0.90 -8.99 1.39
N PHE A 68 -1.41 -7.78 1.63
CA PHE A 68 -2.31 -7.07 0.74
C PHE A 68 -1.65 -6.80 -0.62
N GLU A 69 -0.45 -6.20 -0.63
CA GLU A 69 0.27 -5.93 -1.89
C GLU A 69 0.57 -7.22 -2.66
N ARG A 70 0.97 -8.30 -1.98
CA ARG A 70 1.22 -9.59 -2.63
C ARG A 70 -0.03 -10.14 -3.30
N VAL A 71 -1.16 -10.17 -2.60
CA VAL A 71 -2.43 -10.68 -3.15
C VAL A 71 -2.92 -9.80 -4.30
N ASN A 72 -2.84 -8.47 -4.16
CA ASN A 72 -3.27 -7.55 -5.21
C ASN A 72 -2.33 -7.54 -6.42
N GLY A 73 -1.02 -7.76 -6.22
CA GLY A 73 -0.08 -8.04 -7.30
C GLY A 73 -0.49 -9.26 -8.11
N GLN A 74 -0.73 -10.40 -7.44
CA GLN A 74 -1.18 -11.63 -8.09
C GLN A 74 -2.52 -11.47 -8.81
N ARG A 75 -3.47 -10.72 -8.24
CA ARG A 75 -4.74 -10.39 -8.90
C ARG A 75 -4.51 -9.55 -10.14
N ARG A 76 -3.71 -8.48 -10.06
CA ARG A 76 -3.38 -7.61 -11.21
C ARG A 76 -2.75 -8.43 -12.33
N GLU A 77 -1.81 -9.33 -12.03
CA GLU A 77 -1.22 -10.23 -13.02
C GLU A 77 -2.25 -11.16 -13.66
N ARG A 78 -3.14 -11.76 -12.85
CA ARG A 78 -4.20 -12.65 -13.34
C ARG A 78 -5.13 -11.91 -14.29
N TYR A 79 -5.65 -10.74 -13.89
CA TYR A 79 -6.64 -9.99 -14.70
C TYR A 79 -6.02 -9.22 -15.86
N SER A 80 -4.75 -8.81 -15.77
CA SER A 80 -4.01 -8.24 -16.90
C SER A 80 -3.94 -9.21 -18.09
N LYS A 81 -3.77 -10.50 -17.83
CA LYS A 81 -3.77 -11.55 -18.87
C LYS A 81 -5.13 -11.73 -19.57
N PHE A 82 -6.24 -11.33 -18.95
CA PHE A 82 -7.57 -11.39 -19.56
C PHE A 82 -7.94 -10.15 -20.37
N GLY A 83 -7.27 -9.00 -20.13
CA GLY A 83 -7.54 -7.74 -20.84
C GLY A 83 -6.84 -7.58 -22.19
N ALA A 84 -5.85 -8.41 -22.50
CA ALA A 84 -5.07 -8.33 -23.75
C ALA A 84 -5.72 -9.02 -24.97
N GLY A 85 -6.94 -9.58 -24.82
CA GLY A 85 -7.58 -10.42 -25.84
C GLY A 85 -8.61 -9.73 -26.75
N THR A 86 -8.97 -8.46 -26.51
CA THR A 86 -10.04 -7.81 -27.28
C THR A 86 -9.56 -6.48 -27.85
N ASN A 87 -8.93 -6.54 -29.02
CA ASN A 87 -8.99 -5.52 -30.09
C ASN A 87 -8.10 -5.97 -31.25
N SER A 88 -8.55 -6.97 -31.99
CA SER A 88 -7.97 -7.36 -33.29
C SER A 88 -9.08 -7.72 -34.26
N TRP A 89 -10.09 -6.85 -34.41
CA TRP A 89 -11.11 -6.97 -35.46
C TRP A 89 -11.67 -5.58 -35.77
N ASN A 90 -10.92 -4.81 -36.57
CA ASN A 90 -11.45 -3.99 -37.68
C ASN A 90 -10.36 -3.10 -38.25
N SER A 91 -9.67 -3.59 -39.28
CA SER A 91 -9.12 -2.73 -40.33
C SER A 91 -8.89 -3.55 -41.59
N LYS A 92 -9.97 -4.01 -42.21
CA LYS A 92 -10.06 -4.28 -43.64
C LYS A 92 -11.52 -4.08 -44.03
N HIS A 93 -11.81 -2.95 -44.67
CA HIS A 93 -12.63 -2.81 -45.88
C HIS A 93 -12.74 -1.33 -46.22
#